data_AF-A0A397SXT4-F1
#
_entry.id   AF-A0A397SXT4-F1
#
_cell.length_a   1.000
_cell.length_b   1.000
_cell.length_c   1.000
_cell.angle_alpha   90.00
_cell.angle_beta   90.00
_cell.angle_gamma   90.00
#
_symmetry.space_group_name_H-M   'P 1'
#
loop_
_entity.id
_entity.type
_entity.pdbx_description
1 polymer ?
#
loop_
_entity_poly.entity_id
_entity_poly.type
_entity_poly.pdbx_seq_one_letter_code
_entity_poly.pdbx_strand_id
1 'polypeptide(L)'
;MNFEDLHIDTYDDVHQIIKNIHEKNEIALQLRCILLKLINITIQAILKLISIVSDGVANEYNSQLELIKGYNTNNFLMYKDEFYNINFSAPIYENRPIIRVQDPKHAKKNGRNNVHNDNSALYMRDVINVNKQDDGAAFRFFSLAHSNFG
;
A
#
# COMPACT_ATOMS: atom_id res chain seq x y z
N MET A 1 -10.03 -3.96 21.77
CA MET A 1 -9.92 -5.21 22.57
C MET A 1 -9.33 -4.83 23.90
N ASN A 2 -9.97 -5.15 25.04
CA ASN A 2 -9.42 -4.82 26.36
C ASN A 2 -8.33 -5.83 26.73
N PHE A 3 -7.26 -5.37 27.40
CA PHE A 3 -6.12 -6.18 27.80
C PHE A 3 -6.49 -7.29 28.79
N GLU A 4 -7.57 -7.10 29.54
CA GLU A 4 -8.05 -8.00 30.59
C GLU A 4 -8.78 -9.25 30.03
N ASP A 5 -9.16 -9.24 28.75
CA ASP A 5 -9.87 -10.35 28.08
C ASP A 5 -8.94 -11.30 27.29
N LEU A 6 -7.61 -11.08 27.35
CA LEU A 6 -6.62 -11.82 26.56
C LEU A 6 -6.05 -13.00 27.37
N HIS A 7 -6.57 -14.20 27.10
CA HIS A 7 -6.04 -15.45 27.64
C HIS A 7 -4.95 -16.01 26.72
N ILE A 8 -3.77 -16.27 27.26
CA ILE A 8 -2.60 -16.80 26.53
C ILE A 8 -2.09 -18.01 27.30
N ASP A 9 -2.36 -19.20 26.79
CA ASP A 9 -1.88 -20.45 27.39
C ASP A 9 -0.80 -21.11 26.53
N THR A 10 -0.81 -20.87 25.21
CA THR A 10 0.09 -21.50 24.24
C THR A 10 0.70 -20.51 23.26
N TYR A 11 1.76 -20.94 22.56
CA TYR A 11 2.43 -20.13 21.52
C TYR A 11 1.51 -19.84 20.32
N ASP A 12 0.60 -20.75 19.99
CA ASP A 12 -0.36 -20.56 18.90
C ASP A 12 -1.40 -19.49 19.24
N ASP A 13 -1.75 -19.32 20.53
CA ASP A 13 -2.65 -18.25 20.97
C ASP A 13 -2.01 -16.87 20.74
N VAL A 14 -0.69 -16.74 20.92
CA VAL A 14 0.06 -15.52 20.61
C VAL A 14 -0.05 -15.20 19.12
N HIS A 15 0.14 -16.19 18.25
CA HIS A 15 -0.04 -16.00 16.81
C HIS A 15 -1.47 -15.64 16.43
N GLN A 16 -2.46 -16.27 17.04
CA GLN A 16 -3.87 -15.98 16.80
C GLN A 16 -4.25 -14.57 17.29
N ILE A 17 -3.70 -14.12 18.41
CA ILE A 17 -3.88 -12.76 18.94
C ILE A 17 -3.23 -11.72 18.04
N ILE A 18 -1.98 -11.94 17.62
CA ILE A 18 -1.29 -11.06 16.67
C ILE A 18 -2.09 -10.98 15.37
N LYS A 19 -2.58 -12.11 14.87
CA LYS A 19 -3.46 -12.18 13.71
C LYS A 19 -4.75 -11.41 13.92
N ASN A 20 -5.42 -11.58 15.07
CA ASN A 20 -6.64 -10.85 15.42
C ASN A 20 -6.39 -9.34 15.60
N ILE A 21 -5.24 -8.91 16.10
CA ILE A 21 -4.85 -7.49 16.20
C ILE A 21 -4.64 -6.91 14.79
N HIS A 22 -3.96 -7.66 13.92
CA HIS A 22 -3.78 -7.30 12.52
C HIS A 22 -5.12 -7.29 11.75
N GLU A 23 -6.02 -8.22 12.02
CA GLU A 23 -7.33 -8.31 11.38
C GLU A 23 -8.30 -7.24 11.90
N LYS A 24 -8.23 -6.90 13.20
CA LYS A 24 -9.09 -5.86 13.79
C LYS A 24 -8.82 -4.49 13.19
N ASN A 25 -7.60 -4.20 12.76
CA ASN A 25 -7.17 -3.04 11.95
C ASN A 25 -8.02 -1.75 12.16
N GLU A 26 -8.36 -1.45 13.42
CA GLU A 26 -9.45 -0.52 13.74
C GLU A 26 -9.10 0.89 13.24
N ILE A 27 -7.81 1.20 13.24
CA ILE A 27 -7.23 2.45 12.74
C ILE A 27 -7.40 2.57 11.21
N ALA A 28 -7.13 1.51 10.44
CA ALA A 28 -7.30 1.58 8.98
C ALA A 28 -8.78 1.65 8.58
N LEU A 29 -9.67 0.99 9.33
CA LEU A 29 -11.12 1.12 9.14
C LEU A 29 -11.60 2.55 9.43
N GLN A 30 -11.10 3.16 10.50
CA GLN A 30 -11.40 4.56 10.81
C GLN A 30 -10.87 5.51 9.72
N LEU A 31 -9.64 5.31 9.24
CA LEU A 31 -9.04 6.05 8.13
C LEU A 31 -9.88 5.92 6.85
N ARG A 32 -10.34 4.71 6.51
CA ARG A 32 -11.25 4.47 5.38
C ARG A 32 -12.53 5.29 5.52
N CYS A 33 -13.14 5.32 6.71
CA CYS A 33 -14.35 6.10 6.95
C CYS A 33 -14.11 7.61 6.78
N ILE A 34 -12.95 8.11 7.22
CA ILE A 34 -12.56 9.52 7.01
C ILE A 34 -12.38 9.81 5.51
N LEU A 35 -11.68 8.93 4.78
CA LEU A 35 -11.48 9.05 3.33
C LEU A 35 -12.80 9.07 2.56
N LEU A 36 -13.76 8.21 2.91
CA LEU A 36 -15.09 8.20 2.30
C LEU A 36 -15.86 9.50 2.55
N LYS A 37 -15.79 10.04 3.78
CA LYS A 37 -16.38 11.35 4.09
C LYS A 37 -15.74 12.46 3.26
N LEU A 38 -14.41 12.43 3.09
CA LEU A 38 -13.69 13.39 2.25
C LEU A 38 -14.18 13.33 0.80
N ILE A 39 -14.31 12.13 0.24
CA ILE A 39 -14.84 11.93 -1.13
C ILE A 39 -16.24 12.55 -1.24
N ASN A 40 -17.13 12.27 -0.29
CA ASN A 40 -18.48 12.84 -0.29
C ASN A 40 -18.47 14.38 -0.21
N ILE A 41 -17.58 14.97 0.59
CA ILE A 41 -17.42 16.43 0.67
C ILE A 41 -16.91 16.98 -0.68
N THR A 42 -15.94 16.32 -1.33
CA THR A 42 -15.46 16.75 -2.66
C THR A 42 -16.53 16.64 -3.74
N ILE A 43 -17.43 15.66 -3.62
CA ILE A 43 -18.59 15.52 -4.49
C ILE A 43 -19.54 16.71 -4.30
N GLN A 44 -19.92 17.01 -3.05
CA GLN A 44 -20.79 18.14 -2.69
C GLN A 44 -20.19 19.48 -3.14
N ALA A 45 -18.88 19.63 -3.02
CA ALA A 45 -18.15 20.81 -3.46
C ALA A 45 -17.89 20.87 -4.98
N ILE A 46 -18.34 19.87 -5.75
CA ILE A 46 -18.13 19.76 -7.21
C ILE A 46 -16.62 19.74 -7.57
N LEU A 47 -15.78 19.24 -6.66
CA LEU A 47 -14.33 19.11 -6.86
C LEU A 47 -13.97 17.74 -7.45
N LYS A 48 -13.36 17.73 -8.64
CA LYS A 48 -12.99 16.50 -9.33
C LYS A 48 -11.76 15.83 -8.69
N LEU A 49 -11.99 15.01 -7.66
CA LEU A 49 -10.98 14.12 -7.09
C LEU A 49 -10.72 12.94 -8.04
N ILE A 50 -9.45 12.70 -8.39
CA ILE A 50 -9.04 11.65 -9.35
C ILE A 50 -8.12 10.61 -8.69
N SER A 51 -7.26 11.04 -7.76
CA SER A 51 -6.28 10.15 -7.14
C SER A 51 -6.06 10.44 -5.66
N ILE A 52 -5.68 9.41 -4.92
CA ILE A 52 -5.26 9.49 -3.51
C ILE A 52 -3.90 8.82 -3.39
N VAL A 53 -2.99 9.44 -2.61
CA VAL A 53 -1.62 8.96 -2.38
C VAL A 53 -1.44 8.62 -0.90
N SER A 54 -0.73 7.53 -0.61
CA SER A 54 -0.32 7.11 0.75
C SER A 54 1.20 7.15 0.87
N ASP A 55 1.70 7.45 2.07
CA ASP A 55 3.14 7.53 2.37
C ASP A 55 3.81 6.16 2.60
N GLY A 56 3.06 5.07 2.45
CA GLY A 56 3.54 3.70 2.64
C GLY A 56 3.44 3.17 4.07
N VAL A 57 2.92 3.93 5.04
CA VAL A 57 2.53 3.38 6.34
C VAL A 57 1.43 2.32 6.15
N ALA A 58 1.60 1.18 6.83
CA ALA A 58 0.74 -0.01 6.62
C ALA A 58 -0.76 0.29 6.81
N ASN A 59 -1.12 1.11 7.79
CA ASN A 59 -2.51 1.46 8.07
C ASN A 59 -3.12 2.32 6.95
N GLU A 60 -2.37 3.27 6.38
CA GLU A 60 -2.81 4.07 5.24
C GLU A 60 -2.99 3.20 4.00
N TYR A 61 -2.00 2.38 3.69
CA TYR A 61 -2.02 1.46 2.56
C TYR A 61 -3.22 0.50 2.64
N ASN A 62 -3.45 -0.09 3.81
CA ASN A 62 -4.58 -0.99 4.04
C ASN A 62 -5.92 -0.26 3.93
N SER A 63 -6.05 0.96 4.47
CA SER A 63 -7.28 1.74 4.32
C SER A 63 -7.60 2.07 2.86
N GLN A 64 -6.59 2.38 2.05
CA GLN A 64 -6.75 2.62 0.61
C GLN A 64 -7.10 1.34 -0.14
N LEU A 65 -6.49 0.20 0.21
CA LEU A 65 -6.86 -1.11 -0.33
C LEU A 65 -8.34 -1.41 -0.11
N GLU A 66 -8.84 -1.24 1.12
CA GLU A 66 -10.25 -1.46 1.45
C GLU A 66 -11.18 -0.48 0.73
N LEU A 67 -10.72 0.76 0.47
CA LEU A 67 -11.48 1.72 -0.32
C LEU A 67 -11.60 1.30 -1.79
N ILE A 68 -10.53 0.73 -2.36
CA ILE A 68 -10.46 0.34 -3.77
C ILE A 68 -11.25 -0.92 -4.08
N LYS A 69 -11.42 -1.79 -3.09
CA LYS A 69 -12.39 -2.90 -3.19
C LYS A 69 -13.80 -2.39 -3.47
N GLY A 70 -14.09 -1.12 -3.20
CA GLY A 70 -15.25 -0.45 -3.72
C GLY A 70 -16.58 -0.96 -3.15
N TYR A 71 -16.61 -1.50 -1.92
CA TYR A 71 -17.84 -2.03 -1.30
C TYR A 71 -19.08 -1.12 -1.35
N ASN A 72 -18.88 0.18 -1.56
CA ASN A 72 -19.93 1.20 -1.62
C ASN A 72 -20.29 1.63 -3.06
N THR A 73 -19.73 0.98 -4.09
CA THR A 73 -20.03 1.25 -5.51
C THR A 73 -19.96 -0.02 -6.34
N ASN A 74 -20.90 -0.17 -7.27
CA ASN A 74 -20.91 -1.28 -8.23
C ASN A 74 -20.23 -0.89 -9.56
N ASN A 75 -19.83 0.36 -9.71
CA ASN A 75 -19.25 0.87 -10.95
C ASN A 75 -17.73 0.90 -10.83
N PHE A 76 -17.05 0.26 -11.78
CA PHE A 76 -15.59 0.20 -11.84
C PHE A 76 -15.11 0.58 -13.24
N LEU A 77 -14.03 1.36 -13.28
CA LEU A 77 -13.22 1.54 -14.48
C LEU A 77 -12.29 0.34 -14.58
N MET A 78 -12.47 -0.49 -15.61
CA MET A 78 -11.68 -1.68 -15.83
C MET A 78 -10.86 -1.54 -17.10
N TYR A 79 -9.61 -1.99 -17.06
CA TYR A 79 -8.73 -2.10 -18.22
C TYR A 79 -7.97 -3.41 -18.13
N LYS A 80 -7.96 -4.15 -19.24
CA LYS A 80 -7.27 -5.43 -19.35
C LYS A 80 -6.40 -5.41 -20.60
N ASP A 81 -5.13 -5.73 -20.42
CA ASP A 81 -4.18 -5.98 -21.50
C ASP A 81 -3.58 -7.37 -21.29
N GLU A 82 -3.92 -8.32 -22.17
CA GLU A 82 -3.46 -9.70 -22.07
C GLU A 82 -2.00 -9.87 -22.47
N PHE A 83 -1.49 -8.99 -23.35
CA PHE A 83 -0.11 -9.06 -23.81
C PHE A 83 0.87 -8.71 -22.68
N TYR A 84 0.55 -7.68 -21.89
CA TYR A 84 1.36 -7.27 -20.75
C TYR A 84 0.88 -7.83 -19.40
N ASN A 85 -0.16 -8.68 -19.39
CA ASN A 85 -0.82 -9.20 -18.19
C ASN A 85 -1.25 -8.09 -17.21
N ILE A 86 -1.73 -6.97 -17.74
CA ILE A 86 -2.21 -5.83 -16.95
C ILE A 86 -3.70 -6.04 -16.68
N ASN A 87 -4.06 -6.15 -15.40
CA ASN A 87 -5.44 -6.15 -14.94
C ASN A 87 -5.64 -4.96 -14.00
N PHE A 88 -6.20 -3.87 -14.52
CA PHE A 88 -6.45 -2.65 -13.77
C PHE A 88 -7.93 -2.50 -13.47
N SER A 89 -8.25 -2.13 -12.23
CA SER A 89 -9.59 -1.74 -11.80
C SER A 89 -9.54 -0.56 -10.84
N ALA A 90 -10.50 0.37 -10.98
CA ALA A 90 -10.68 1.50 -10.07
C ALA A 90 -12.17 1.73 -9.80
N PRO A 91 -12.60 1.89 -8.53
CA PRO A 91 -13.99 2.18 -8.21
C PRO A 91 -14.39 3.58 -8.69
N ILE A 92 -15.62 3.71 -9.15
CA ILE A 92 -16.22 4.97 -9.60
C ILE A 92 -17.25 5.41 -8.57
N TYR A 93 -17.02 6.58 -7.97
CA TYR A 93 -17.96 7.24 -7.06
C TYR A 93 -18.59 8.42 -7.79
N GLU A 94 -19.90 8.37 -8.04
CA GLU A 94 -20.64 9.43 -8.77
C GLU A 94 -19.95 9.91 -10.07
N ASN A 95 -19.62 8.97 -10.97
CA ASN A 95 -18.89 9.21 -12.22
C ASN A 95 -17.44 9.73 -12.05
N ARG A 96 -16.85 9.57 -10.87
CA ARG A 96 -15.45 9.93 -10.58
C ARG A 96 -14.65 8.68 -10.22
N PRO A 97 -13.76 8.19 -11.10
CA PRO A 97 -12.87 7.08 -10.76
C PRO A 97 -11.84 7.54 -9.74
N ILE A 98 -11.63 6.72 -8.70
CA ILE A 98 -10.59 6.98 -7.70
C ILE A 98 -9.45 6.00 -7.92
N ILE A 99 -8.28 6.54 -8.25
CA ILE A 99 -7.07 5.77 -8.50
C ILE A 99 -6.13 5.91 -7.31
N ARG A 100 -5.59 4.80 -6.80
CA ARG A 100 -4.47 4.87 -5.86
C ARG A 100 -3.16 5.05 -6.60
N VAL A 101 -2.31 5.88 -6.04
CA VAL A 101 -0.92 5.99 -6.46
C VAL A 101 -0.06 5.83 -5.21
N GLN A 102 0.94 4.94 -5.27
CA GLN A 102 1.93 4.85 -4.21
C GLN A 102 2.97 5.95 -4.41
N ASP A 103 3.49 6.53 -3.33
CA ASP A 103 4.59 7.48 -3.44
C ASP A 103 5.80 6.81 -4.14
N PRO A 104 6.26 7.34 -5.29
CA PRO A 104 7.39 6.79 -6.04
C PRO A 104 8.68 6.65 -5.21
N LYS A 105 8.93 7.56 -4.25
CA LYS A 105 10.12 7.49 -3.38
C LYS A 105 10.03 6.28 -2.45
N HIS A 106 8.86 6.08 -1.84
CA HIS A 106 8.62 4.94 -0.96
C HIS A 106 8.59 3.61 -1.73
N ALA A 107 8.06 3.59 -2.96
CA ALA A 107 8.15 2.42 -3.85
C ALA A 107 9.61 2.06 -4.18
N LYS A 108 10.47 3.06 -4.45
CA LYS A 108 11.89 2.86 -4.74
C LYS A 108 12.67 2.31 -3.55
N LYS A 109 12.39 2.81 -2.34
CA LYS A 109 12.95 2.31 -1.09
C LYS A 109 12.54 0.86 -0.81
N ASN A 110 11.25 0.55 -0.98
CA ASN A 110 10.74 -0.81 -0.80
C ASN A 110 11.32 -1.79 -1.82
N GLY A 111 11.44 -1.38 -3.09
CA GLY A 111 12.09 -2.17 -4.15
C GLY A 111 13.54 -2.47 -3.82
N ARG A 112 14.31 -1.45 -3.41
CA ARG A 112 15.70 -1.64 -2.95
C ARG A 112 15.76 -2.61 -1.77
N ASN A 113 14.95 -2.43 -0.73
CA ASN A 113 14.99 -3.30 0.45
C ASN A 113 14.67 -4.77 0.11
N ASN A 114 13.76 -5.02 -0.83
CA ASN A 114 13.47 -6.38 -1.30
C ASN A 114 14.65 -7.01 -2.04
N VAL A 115 15.37 -6.26 -2.88
CA VAL A 115 16.57 -6.74 -3.59
C VAL A 115 17.74 -7.03 -2.64
N HIS A 116 17.73 -6.48 -1.43
CA HIS A 116 18.74 -6.74 -0.41
C HIS A 116 18.29 -7.73 0.66
N ASN A 117 17.14 -8.38 0.48
CA ASN A 117 16.71 -9.48 1.33
C ASN A 117 17.38 -10.77 0.87
N ASP A 118 17.94 -11.55 1.80
CA ASP A 118 18.69 -12.79 1.54
C ASP A 118 17.89 -13.84 0.76
N ASN A 119 16.56 -13.76 0.82
CA ASN A 119 15.63 -14.62 0.09
C ASN A 119 15.16 -14.06 -1.26
N SER A 120 15.72 -12.94 -1.72
CA SER A 120 15.34 -12.36 -3.01
C SER A 120 16.10 -13.02 -4.16
N ALA A 121 15.41 -13.28 -5.26
CA ALA A 121 16.02 -13.80 -6.49
C ALA A 121 17.03 -12.82 -7.13
N LEU A 122 17.14 -11.59 -6.61
CA LEU A 122 17.99 -10.51 -7.08
C LEU A 122 19.04 -10.10 -6.03
N TYR A 123 19.27 -10.95 -5.03
CA TYR A 123 20.11 -10.63 -3.88
C TYR A 123 21.53 -10.20 -4.29
N MET A 124 21.88 -8.96 -3.98
CA MET A 124 23.19 -8.38 -4.28
C MET A 124 23.90 -8.03 -2.96
N ARG A 125 24.97 -8.76 -2.65
CA ARG A 125 25.65 -8.80 -1.32
C ARG A 125 26.42 -7.53 -0.92
N ASP A 126 26.60 -6.58 -1.82
CA ASP A 126 27.59 -5.48 -1.64
C ASP A 126 27.07 -4.24 -0.90
N VAL A 127 25.82 -4.22 -0.45
CA VAL A 127 25.26 -3.06 0.25
C VAL A 127 25.17 -3.35 1.75
N ILE A 128 26.20 -2.90 2.47
CA ILE A 128 26.20 -2.75 3.93
C ILE A 128 24.91 -2.02 4.33
N ASN A 129 24.28 -2.42 5.44
CA ASN A 129 23.00 -1.90 5.97
C ASN A 129 23.05 -0.37 6.20
N VAL A 130 22.99 0.41 5.11
CA VAL A 130 22.91 1.87 5.10
C VAL A 130 21.49 2.27 5.44
N ASN A 131 21.37 3.43 6.10
CA ASN A 131 20.12 4.06 6.50
C ASN A 131 18.97 3.78 5.51
N LYS A 132 17.99 2.96 5.93
CA LYS A 132 16.85 2.53 5.11
C LYS A 132 15.96 3.70 4.65
N GLN A 133 16.19 4.91 5.18
CA GLN A 133 15.51 6.15 4.81
C GLN A 133 16.29 7.03 3.81
N ASP A 134 17.51 6.65 3.39
CA ASP A 134 18.31 7.41 2.42
C ASP A 134 17.79 7.22 0.98
N ASP A 135 16.95 8.16 0.53
CA ASP A 135 16.47 8.24 -0.85
C ASP A 135 17.62 8.37 -1.87
N GLY A 136 18.73 9.00 -1.48
CA GLY A 136 19.92 9.16 -2.30
C GLY A 136 20.62 7.83 -2.57
N ALA A 137 20.68 6.94 -1.59
CA ALA A 137 21.21 5.59 -1.76
C ALA A 137 20.31 4.72 -2.66
N ALA A 138 18.98 4.86 -2.54
CA ALA A 138 18.05 4.20 -3.44
C ALA A 138 18.18 4.74 -4.88
N PHE A 139 18.36 6.06 -5.04
CA PHE A 139 18.60 6.66 -6.35
C PHE A 139 19.86 6.13 -7.02
N ARG A 140 21.00 6.17 -6.32
CA ARG A 140 22.29 5.67 -6.85
C ARG A 140 22.22 4.20 -7.27
N PHE A 141 21.54 3.35 -6.50
CA PHE A 141 21.39 1.92 -6.80
C PHE A 141 20.75 1.67 -8.18
N PHE A 142 19.60 2.28 -8.44
CA PHE A 142 18.90 2.09 -9.71
C PHE A 142 19.53 2.85 -10.89
N SER A 143 20.29 3.91 -10.62
CA SER A 143 21.04 4.63 -11.66
C SER A 143 22.32 3.89 -12.08
N LEU A 144 23.01 3.20 -11.16
CA LEU A 144 24.20 2.39 -11.48
C LEU A 144 23.87 1.15 -12.32
N ALA A 145 22.68 0.57 -12.14
CA ALA A 145 22.24 -0.57 -12.94
C ALA A 145 22.10 -0.23 -14.44
N HIS A 146 21.98 1.06 -14.79
CA HIS A 146 21.87 1.53 -16.17
C HIS A 146 23.22 1.63 -16.88
N SER A 147 24.34 1.69 -16.15
CA SER A 147 25.68 1.93 -16.73
C SER A 147 26.47 0.66 -17.06
N ASN A 148 25.90 -0.54 -16.87
CA ASN A 148 26.56 -1.82 -17.15
C ASN A 148 26.03 -2.54 -18.41
N PHE A 149 25.23 -1.84 -19.24
CA PHE A 149 24.78 -2.31 -20.56
C PHE A 149 25.13 -1.28 -21.65
N GLY A 150 26.41 -0.88 -21.70
CA GLY A 150 27.00 -0.08 -22.77
C GLY A 150 28.27 -0.74 -23.26
#